data_AF-A0A1B8AVF9-F1
#
_entry.id   AF-A0A1B8AVF9-F1
#
_cell.length_a   1.000
_cell.length_b   1.000
_cell.length_c   1.000
_cell.angle_alpha   90.00
_cell.angle_beta   90.00
_cell.angle_gamma   90.00
#
_symmetry.space_group_name_H-M   'P 1'
#
loop_
_entity.id
_entity.type
_entity.pdbx_description
1 polymer ?
#
loop_
_entity_poly.entity_id
_entity_poly.type
_entity_poly.pdbx_seq_one_letter_code
_entity_poly.pdbx_strand_id
1 'polypeptide(L)'
;MTTHHEMVRTIADSEWGIKVLHEFDTQPDTGAILGETLFETWYLFSHLDKNRLPADIKPVTLINGACPGHDSYSGETNCTQICTNPDTLFASWKTLWQCLSLATLTIGNATFSDSLQQTRGEFGELSPSVQINNALWEYYIMYESDFDGRTVLDLTYQCAAASCREMSMGECAIGQLDQGFFQTEKLEWIEMSNALQSLCDGLESDINIDIAGPGVLITYITQTAMVVFAWLFFLVLAANDLIQKSVAIFSRMFRKKNLGSGMLARRESVLEFLGQTNLAHATSTFLAELHEAQCFFVAAIEIGLINANSRPAIFTGADNWQSLLWNRDSIRFLAGMGVWPIILGQISLRRTQLDSMYYLLLSTLAVVLAGVAADTASKPDPDNIYKMFSSLNNLDECGGHPSLRTFCVEQRNSIYWFVFPAGSIYAFLGPLVILWWIKLWDVMVGSSWFIQKHKSLSDEQHGKWECVKRVALKSSLVLVHTAEAGAFACICLGLGVIRVPLLNLLLRGETGTWSVGQLVAVLIWAPVISKYAHLVLLGVEKGFRLRLSRAFEIVKRSEVGVTRNNNP
;
A
#
# COMPACT_ATOMS: atom_id res chain seq x y z
N MET A 1 -11.03 -28.94 36.71
CA MET A 1 -10.20 -27.79 36.33
C MET A 1 -11.15 -26.66 36.00
N THR A 2 -11.48 -25.83 36.99
CA THR A 2 -12.22 -24.59 36.79
C THR A 2 -11.29 -23.60 36.12
N THR A 3 -11.60 -23.19 34.90
CA THR A 3 -10.87 -22.14 34.19
C THR A 3 -11.01 -20.85 34.98
N HIS A 4 -9.88 -20.27 35.39
CA HIS A 4 -9.86 -18.94 35.99
C HIS A 4 -10.16 -17.93 34.89
N HIS A 5 -11.18 -17.10 35.08
CA HIS A 5 -11.53 -16.04 34.14
C HIS A 5 -10.95 -14.72 34.65
N GLU A 6 -10.03 -14.16 33.88
CA GLU A 6 -9.51 -12.80 34.07
C GLU A 6 -10.63 -11.81 33.71
N MET A 7 -11.01 -10.93 34.64
CA MET A 7 -12.12 -9.99 34.45
C MET A 7 -11.62 -8.59 34.07
N VAL A 8 -10.45 -8.22 34.57
CA VAL A 8 -9.79 -6.95 34.29
C VAL A 8 -8.34 -7.21 33.96
N ARG A 9 -7.83 -6.54 32.94
CA ARG A 9 -6.44 -6.61 32.52
C ARG A 9 -5.85 -5.22 32.38
N THR A 10 -4.86 -4.89 33.19
CA THR A 10 -4.11 -3.65 33.04
C THR A 10 -2.90 -3.90 32.14
N ILE A 11 -2.71 -3.05 31.14
CA ILE A 11 -1.62 -3.16 30.18
C ILE A 11 -0.83 -1.85 30.10
N ALA A 12 0.44 -1.95 29.72
CA ALA A 12 1.22 -0.78 29.33
C ALA A 12 0.83 -0.32 27.91
N ASP A 13 1.03 0.96 27.61
CA ASP A 13 0.81 1.53 26.26
C ASP A 13 1.56 0.71 25.18
N SER A 14 2.79 0.28 25.49
CA SER A 14 3.61 -0.58 24.62
C SER A 14 3.00 -1.97 24.35
N GLU A 15 2.21 -2.50 25.29
CA GLU A 15 1.59 -3.82 25.17
C GLU A 15 0.29 -3.77 24.39
N TRP A 16 -0.45 -2.66 24.42
CA TRP A 16 -1.66 -2.49 23.62
C TRP A 16 -1.32 -2.53 22.13
N GLY A 17 -0.26 -1.83 21.71
CA GLY A 17 0.24 -1.91 20.34
C GLY A 17 0.52 -3.35 19.90
N ILE A 18 1.06 -4.19 20.79
CA ILE A 18 1.33 -5.63 20.52
C ILE A 18 0.03 -6.45 20.46
N LYS A 19 -0.94 -6.21 21.36
CA LYS A 19 -2.22 -6.93 21.41
C LYS A 19 -3.06 -6.68 20.16
N VAL A 20 -3.21 -5.40 19.76
CA VAL A 20 -3.93 -5.02 18.53
C VAL A 20 -3.20 -5.52 17.28
N LEU A 21 -1.88 -5.65 17.29
CA LEU A 21 -1.11 -6.27 16.21
C LEU A 21 -1.27 -7.81 16.12
N HIS A 22 -1.72 -8.48 17.18
CA HIS A 22 -1.72 -9.95 17.30
C HIS A 22 -3.11 -10.59 17.23
N GLU A 23 -4.17 -9.90 17.66
CA GLU A 23 -5.58 -10.36 17.51
C GLU A 23 -6.14 -10.14 16.10
N PHE A 24 -5.68 -9.07 15.44
CA PHE A 24 -5.98 -8.83 14.06
C PHE A 24 -4.80 -9.33 13.25
N ASP A 25 -4.96 -10.42 12.50
CA ASP A 25 -4.05 -10.84 11.40
C ASP A 25 -3.93 -9.75 10.28
N THR A 26 -4.46 -8.55 10.56
CA THR A 26 -4.55 -7.32 9.79
C THR A 26 -4.19 -6.14 10.70
N GLN A 27 -3.62 -5.08 10.14
CA GLN A 27 -3.02 -3.96 10.86
C GLN A 27 -4.01 -3.24 11.81
N PRO A 28 -3.57 -2.68 12.97
CA PRO A 28 -4.40 -1.81 13.80
C PRO A 28 -4.97 -0.67 12.96
N ASP A 29 -6.29 -0.59 12.84
CA ASP A 29 -6.99 0.53 12.19
C ASP A 29 -7.84 1.27 13.25
N THR A 30 -7.98 2.60 13.17
CA THR A 30 -8.72 3.35 14.20
C THR A 30 -10.20 3.03 14.26
N GLY A 31 -10.76 2.39 13.24
CA GLY A 31 -12.13 1.87 13.26
C GLY A 31 -12.26 0.65 14.16
N ALA A 32 -11.29 -0.24 14.15
CA ALA A 32 -11.15 -1.37 15.08
C ALA A 32 -11.04 -0.84 16.50
N ILE A 33 -10.17 0.16 16.70
CA ILE A 33 -9.92 0.76 18.01
C ILE A 33 -11.21 1.38 18.54
N LEU A 34 -11.90 2.18 17.73
CA LEU A 34 -13.18 2.78 18.11
C LEU A 34 -14.25 1.71 18.37
N GLY A 35 -14.35 0.70 17.50
CA GLY A 35 -15.29 -0.40 17.68
C GLY A 35 -15.03 -1.16 18.98
N GLU A 36 -13.80 -1.53 19.27
CA GLU A 36 -13.45 -2.15 20.55
C GLU A 36 -13.71 -1.19 21.73
N THR A 37 -13.41 0.09 21.59
CA THR A 37 -13.69 1.10 22.63
C THR A 37 -15.18 1.18 22.95
N LEU A 38 -16.04 1.12 21.94
CA LEU A 38 -17.49 1.23 22.05
C LEU A 38 -18.22 -0.10 22.25
N PHE A 39 -17.58 -1.25 22.12
CA PHE A 39 -18.25 -2.56 22.25
C PHE A 39 -17.54 -3.52 23.20
N GLU A 40 -16.21 -3.60 23.17
CA GLU A 40 -15.46 -4.51 24.06
C GLU A 40 -15.46 -4.04 25.50
N THR A 41 -15.42 -2.73 25.74
CA THR A 41 -15.35 -2.15 27.10
C THR A 41 -16.48 -2.64 28.00
N TRP A 42 -17.69 -2.84 27.47
CA TRP A 42 -18.85 -3.39 28.19
C TRP A 42 -19.38 -4.74 27.67
N TYR A 43 -18.64 -5.41 26.78
CA TYR A 43 -19.00 -6.73 26.27
C TYR A 43 -19.27 -7.73 27.40
N LEU A 44 -18.39 -7.74 28.41
CA LEU A 44 -18.52 -8.57 29.60
C LEU A 44 -19.88 -8.38 30.31
N PHE A 45 -20.23 -7.13 30.61
CA PHE A 45 -21.43 -6.82 31.38
C PHE A 45 -22.72 -6.99 30.57
N SER A 46 -22.68 -6.77 29.26
CA SER A 46 -23.81 -7.08 28.37
C SER A 46 -24.14 -8.59 28.32
N HIS A 47 -23.16 -9.46 28.58
CA HIS A 47 -23.35 -10.91 28.65
C HIS A 47 -23.82 -11.37 30.03
N LEU A 48 -23.30 -10.74 31.10
CA LEU A 48 -23.80 -10.94 32.46
C LEU A 48 -25.29 -10.56 32.57
N ASP A 49 -25.71 -9.50 31.88
CA ASP A 49 -27.13 -9.10 31.78
C ASP A 49 -28.03 -10.20 31.19
N LYS A 50 -27.48 -11.03 30.30
CA LYS A 50 -28.16 -12.19 29.69
C LYS A 50 -28.09 -13.46 30.54
N ASN A 51 -27.55 -13.41 31.77
CA ASN A 51 -27.22 -14.58 32.60
C ASN A 51 -26.33 -15.63 31.87
N ARG A 52 -25.45 -15.18 30.97
CA ARG A 52 -24.53 -16.06 30.23
C ARG A 52 -23.10 -15.63 30.49
N LEU A 53 -22.31 -16.49 31.13
CA LEU A 53 -20.85 -16.37 31.13
C LEU A 53 -20.32 -17.15 29.92
N PRO A 54 -19.87 -16.49 28.84
CA PRO A 54 -19.26 -17.20 27.72
C PRO A 54 -18.02 -17.98 28.17
N ALA A 55 -17.65 -19.06 27.46
CA ALA A 55 -16.43 -19.82 27.76
C ALA A 55 -15.14 -19.02 27.47
N ASP A 56 -15.24 -18.03 26.56
CA ASP A 56 -14.17 -17.10 26.16
C ASP A 56 -14.54 -15.68 26.61
N ILE A 57 -14.42 -15.41 27.91
CA ILE A 57 -14.61 -14.05 28.45
C ILE A 57 -13.41 -13.18 28.08
N LYS A 58 -13.67 -12.04 27.43
CA LYS A 58 -12.67 -11.00 27.22
C LYS A 58 -12.65 -10.07 28.46
N PRO A 59 -11.49 -9.88 29.12
CA PRO A 59 -11.39 -8.95 30.25
C PRO A 59 -11.53 -7.51 29.78
N VAL A 60 -12.09 -6.65 30.64
CA VAL A 60 -12.04 -5.21 30.44
C VAL A 60 -10.59 -4.76 30.57
N THR A 61 -10.09 -4.05 29.55
CA THR A 61 -8.67 -3.67 29.48
C THR A 61 -8.48 -2.23 29.95
N LEU A 62 -7.55 -1.98 30.86
CA LEU A 62 -7.14 -0.64 31.31
C LEU A 62 -5.74 -0.30 30.80
N ILE A 63 -5.51 0.97 30.44
CA ILE A 63 -4.25 1.47 29.91
C ILE A 63 -3.52 2.29 30.97
N ASN A 64 -2.36 1.80 31.40
CA ASN A 64 -1.50 2.53 32.33
C ASN A 64 -1.04 3.86 31.72
N GLY A 65 -1.26 4.96 32.45
CA GLY A 65 -0.84 6.31 32.05
C GLY A 65 -1.76 7.03 31.06
N ALA A 66 -2.92 6.47 30.72
CA ALA A 66 -3.89 7.11 29.82
C ALA A 66 -4.62 8.33 30.42
N CYS A 67 -4.70 8.43 31.76
CA CYS A 67 -5.08 9.67 32.45
C CYS A 67 -3.80 10.48 32.76
N PRO A 68 -3.50 11.58 32.05
CA PRO A 68 -2.35 12.42 32.38
C PRO A 68 -2.62 13.19 33.68
N GLY A 69 -1.82 12.96 34.72
CA GLY A 69 -1.98 13.63 36.01
C GLY A 69 -1.00 13.13 37.05
N HIS A 70 0.29 13.34 36.82
CA HIS A 70 1.29 13.28 37.89
C HIS A 70 1.73 14.72 38.19
N ASP A 71 0.85 15.49 38.84
CA ASP A 71 1.23 16.82 39.31
C ASP A 71 2.21 16.64 40.49
N SER A 72 3.43 17.17 40.29
CA SER A 72 4.60 17.07 41.17
C SER A 72 4.42 17.66 42.58
N TYR A 73 3.21 18.09 42.95
CA TYR A 73 2.90 18.75 44.22
C TYR A 73 1.68 18.19 44.97
N SER A 74 0.78 17.40 44.34
CA SER A 74 -0.46 16.91 44.98
C SER A 74 -0.69 15.40 44.92
N GLY A 75 0.04 14.64 44.10
CA GLY A 75 0.03 13.17 44.16
C GLY A 75 -1.25 12.45 43.68
N GLU A 76 -2.27 13.16 43.18
CA GLU A 76 -3.54 12.56 42.72
C GLU A 76 -3.74 12.69 41.19
N THR A 77 -3.90 11.56 40.51
CA THR A 77 -4.33 11.48 39.10
C THR A 77 -5.86 11.51 39.05
N ASN A 78 -6.48 12.66 38.78
CA ASN A 78 -7.93 12.76 38.79
C ASN A 78 -8.55 12.31 37.45
N CYS A 79 -8.63 10.99 37.23
CA CYS A 79 -9.32 10.42 36.07
C CYS A 79 -10.79 10.86 36.00
N THR A 80 -11.46 11.08 37.14
CA THR A 80 -12.85 11.54 37.16
C THR A 80 -12.99 12.88 36.44
N GLN A 81 -12.16 13.87 36.75
CA GLN A 81 -12.19 15.18 36.08
C GLN A 81 -11.92 15.09 34.58
N ILE A 82 -10.99 14.22 34.17
CA ILE A 82 -10.66 14.00 32.75
C ILE A 82 -11.84 13.36 32.01
N CYS A 83 -12.52 12.40 32.63
CA CYS A 83 -13.57 11.63 31.99
C CYS A 83 -14.94 12.33 31.99
N THR A 84 -15.19 13.24 32.95
CA THR A 84 -16.45 14.02 33.02
C THR A 84 -16.42 15.33 32.26
N ASN A 85 -15.30 15.65 31.58
CA ASN A 85 -15.18 16.83 30.74
C ASN A 85 -15.02 16.38 29.27
N PRO A 86 -15.95 16.73 28.35
CA PRO A 86 -15.87 16.31 26.95
C PRO A 86 -14.56 16.77 26.26
N ASP A 87 -14.04 17.95 26.61
CA ASP A 87 -12.80 18.50 26.03
C ASP A 87 -11.58 17.61 26.30
N THR A 88 -11.58 16.87 27.41
CA THR A 88 -10.49 15.96 27.77
C THR A 88 -10.81 14.51 27.47
N LEU A 89 -12.08 14.09 27.60
CA LEU A 89 -12.56 12.74 27.31
C LEU A 89 -12.27 12.32 25.87
N PHE A 90 -12.58 13.19 24.90
CA PHE A 90 -12.43 12.90 23.46
C PHE A 90 -11.08 13.36 22.87
N ALA A 91 -10.16 13.85 23.71
CA ALA A 91 -8.88 14.40 23.24
C ALA A 91 -7.96 13.35 22.60
N SER A 92 -8.13 12.07 22.93
CA SER A 92 -7.41 10.97 22.32
C SER A 92 -8.20 9.66 22.44
N TRP A 93 -7.92 8.70 21.57
CA TRP A 93 -8.49 7.36 21.69
C TRP A 93 -8.13 6.68 23.02
N LYS A 94 -6.93 6.94 23.56
CA LYS A 94 -6.47 6.37 24.85
C LYS A 94 -7.33 6.88 26.00
N THR A 95 -7.63 8.17 26.01
CA THR A 95 -8.48 8.78 27.03
C THR A 95 -9.89 8.23 26.95
N LEU A 96 -10.47 8.18 25.74
CA LEU A 96 -11.80 7.63 25.51
C LEU A 96 -11.90 6.17 25.96
N TRP A 97 -10.93 5.33 25.57
CA TRP A 97 -10.83 3.93 26.00
C TRP A 97 -10.80 3.80 27.52
N GLN A 98 -9.89 4.54 28.16
CA GLN A 98 -9.69 4.47 29.61
C GLN A 98 -10.95 4.90 30.35
N CYS A 99 -11.56 6.02 29.97
CA CYS A 99 -12.75 6.55 30.60
C CYS A 99 -13.95 5.62 30.47
N LEU A 100 -14.18 5.03 29.29
CA LEU A 100 -15.25 4.06 29.09
C LEU A 100 -15.01 2.76 29.84
N SER A 101 -13.77 2.30 29.91
CA SER A 101 -13.40 1.11 30.69
C SER A 101 -13.63 1.31 32.18
N LEU A 102 -13.23 2.46 32.74
CA LEU A 102 -13.48 2.83 34.14
C LEU A 102 -14.98 3.00 34.43
N ALA A 103 -15.73 3.67 33.55
CA ALA A 103 -17.20 3.81 33.66
C ALA A 103 -17.89 2.45 33.66
N THR A 104 -17.42 1.56 32.81
CA THR A 104 -17.98 0.22 32.71
C THR A 104 -17.71 -0.62 33.96
N LEU A 105 -16.48 -0.59 34.48
CA LEU A 105 -16.12 -1.33 35.69
C LEU A 105 -16.87 -0.81 36.92
N THR A 106 -17.00 0.51 37.07
CA THR A 106 -17.70 1.13 38.21
C THR A 106 -19.18 0.79 38.22
N ILE A 107 -19.89 1.04 37.10
CA ILE A 107 -21.33 0.76 37.00
C ILE A 107 -21.60 -0.75 37.01
N GLY A 108 -20.77 -1.54 36.33
CA GLY A 108 -20.91 -3.00 36.25
C GLY A 108 -20.75 -3.67 37.61
N ASN A 109 -19.78 -3.22 38.42
CA ASN A 109 -19.57 -3.73 39.78
C ASN A 109 -20.77 -3.45 40.70
N ALA A 110 -21.38 -2.26 40.58
CA ALA A 110 -22.60 -1.92 41.33
C ALA A 110 -23.80 -2.76 40.86
N THR A 111 -24.02 -2.83 39.55
CA THR A 111 -25.19 -3.48 38.93
C THR A 111 -25.22 -4.99 39.15
N PHE A 112 -24.06 -5.65 39.07
CA PHE A 112 -23.94 -7.12 39.15
C PHE A 112 -23.28 -7.61 40.44
N SER A 113 -23.34 -6.81 41.51
CA SER A 113 -22.70 -7.12 42.80
C SER A 113 -23.04 -8.53 43.30
N ASP A 114 -24.30 -8.97 43.22
CA ASP A 114 -24.71 -10.32 43.64
C ASP A 114 -24.10 -11.43 42.78
N SER A 115 -24.07 -11.26 41.45
CA SER A 115 -23.50 -12.22 40.50
C SER A 115 -21.98 -12.29 40.57
N LEU A 116 -21.32 -11.17 40.89
CA LEU A 116 -19.86 -11.06 41.00
C LEU A 116 -19.33 -11.52 42.37
N GLN A 117 -20.16 -11.48 43.42
CA GLN A 117 -19.83 -11.94 44.77
C GLN A 117 -19.91 -13.47 44.95
N GLN A 118 -20.44 -14.19 43.95
CA GLN A 118 -20.69 -15.63 44.03
C GLN A 118 -19.41 -16.47 43.91
N THR A 119 -18.53 -16.37 44.92
CA THR A 119 -17.65 -17.43 45.48
C THR A 119 -16.59 -16.83 46.41
N ARG A 120 -17.00 -16.04 47.42
CA ARG A 120 -16.08 -15.62 48.50
C ARG A 120 -15.52 -16.80 49.31
N GLY A 121 -16.12 -17.98 49.22
CA GLY A 121 -15.72 -19.19 49.94
C GLY A 121 -14.65 -20.07 49.26
N GLU A 122 -14.41 -19.94 47.95
CA GLU A 122 -13.49 -20.83 47.21
C GLU A 122 -12.31 -20.12 46.50
N PHE A 123 -12.42 -18.84 46.15
CA PHE A 123 -11.44 -18.20 45.24
C PHE A 123 -10.62 -17.01 45.79
N GLY A 124 -10.92 -16.47 46.99
CA GLY A 124 -10.09 -15.43 47.62
C GLY A 124 -9.79 -14.20 46.72
N GLU A 125 -8.50 -13.84 46.60
CA GLU A 125 -7.98 -12.73 45.77
C GLU A 125 -8.30 -12.85 44.27
N LEU A 126 -8.73 -14.03 43.81
CA LEU A 126 -9.07 -14.31 42.41
C LEU A 126 -10.56 -14.12 42.09
N SER A 127 -11.39 -13.71 43.05
CA SER A 127 -12.81 -13.45 42.78
C SER A 127 -13.02 -12.25 41.83
N PRO A 128 -13.99 -12.31 40.90
CA PRO A 128 -14.27 -11.22 39.95
C PRO A 128 -14.42 -9.84 40.59
N SER A 129 -15.17 -9.74 41.69
CA SER A 129 -15.36 -8.49 42.42
C SER A 129 -14.06 -7.93 43.00
N VAL A 130 -13.13 -8.80 43.45
CA VAL A 130 -11.84 -8.36 43.99
C VAL A 130 -10.92 -7.87 42.88
N GLN A 131 -10.90 -8.55 41.72
CA GLN A 131 -10.13 -8.09 40.55
C GLN A 131 -10.57 -6.68 40.11
N ILE A 132 -11.89 -6.43 40.04
CA ILE A 132 -12.44 -5.13 39.65
C ILE A 132 -12.09 -4.06 40.69
N ASN A 133 -12.31 -4.32 41.99
CA ASN A 133 -12.01 -3.34 43.04
C ASN A 133 -10.52 -3.01 43.12
N ASN A 134 -9.64 -4.00 43.01
CA ASN A 134 -8.20 -3.78 43.00
C ASN A 134 -7.78 -2.89 41.83
N ALA A 135 -8.31 -3.13 40.64
CA ALA A 135 -8.03 -2.31 39.47
C ALA A 135 -8.54 -0.87 39.64
N LEU A 136 -9.75 -0.67 40.18
CA LEU A 136 -10.29 0.67 40.46
C LEU A 136 -9.45 1.43 41.51
N TRP A 137 -8.94 0.72 42.53
CA TRP A 137 -8.06 1.30 43.55
C TRP A 137 -6.72 1.81 42.99
N GLU A 138 -6.17 1.18 41.95
CA GLU A 138 -4.96 1.67 41.27
C GLU A 138 -5.17 3.07 40.65
N TYR A 139 -6.42 3.42 40.33
CA TYR A 139 -6.83 4.71 39.80
C TYR A 139 -7.52 5.61 40.86
N TYR A 140 -7.34 5.30 42.14
CA TYR A 140 -7.90 6.06 43.28
C TYR A 140 -9.44 6.12 43.34
N ILE A 141 -10.13 5.15 42.74
CA ILE A 141 -11.60 5.03 42.78
C ILE A 141 -11.95 4.00 43.86
N MET A 142 -12.34 4.46 45.06
CA MET A 142 -12.60 3.58 46.21
C MET A 142 -14.09 3.27 46.41
N TYR A 143 -14.95 4.22 46.03
CA TYR A 143 -16.40 4.13 46.12
C TYR A 143 -17.04 4.43 44.77
N GLU A 144 -18.27 3.97 44.55
CA GLU A 144 -19.06 4.28 43.35
C GLU A 144 -19.21 5.81 43.14
N SER A 145 -19.26 6.58 44.23
CA SER A 145 -19.34 8.04 44.20
C SER A 145 -18.07 8.74 43.71
N ASP A 146 -16.93 8.06 43.68
CA ASP A 146 -15.63 8.68 43.35
C ASP A 146 -15.45 8.87 41.84
N PHE A 147 -16.21 8.11 41.03
CA PHE A 147 -16.16 8.17 39.57
C PHE A 147 -17.57 8.14 38.98
N ASP A 148 -17.98 9.24 38.36
CA ASP A 148 -19.29 9.35 37.71
C ASP A 148 -19.28 8.71 36.32
N GLY A 149 -19.33 7.37 36.29
CA GLY A 149 -19.36 6.61 35.05
C GLY A 149 -20.60 6.89 34.19
N ARG A 150 -21.72 7.30 34.80
CA ARG A 150 -22.98 7.57 34.09
C ARG A 150 -22.85 8.80 33.21
N THR A 151 -22.23 9.86 33.75
CA THR A 151 -21.91 11.06 32.97
C THR A 151 -20.98 10.72 31.79
N VAL A 152 -19.97 9.85 31.97
CA VAL A 152 -19.08 9.44 30.87
C VAL A 152 -19.86 8.76 29.73
N LEU A 153 -20.78 7.86 30.09
CA LEU A 153 -21.62 7.15 29.12
C LEU A 153 -22.60 8.10 28.41
N ASP A 154 -23.22 9.04 29.14
CA ASP A 154 -24.10 10.07 28.58
C ASP A 154 -23.36 10.98 27.59
N LEU A 155 -22.19 11.51 27.98
CA LEU A 155 -21.32 12.30 27.10
C LEU A 155 -20.93 11.54 25.83
N THR A 156 -20.59 10.25 25.97
CA THR A 156 -20.23 9.39 24.83
C THR A 156 -21.41 9.20 23.88
N TYR A 157 -22.60 8.91 24.41
CA TYR A 157 -23.81 8.78 23.60
C TYR A 157 -24.20 10.11 22.94
N GLN A 158 -24.08 11.24 23.64
CA GLN A 158 -24.36 12.56 23.07
C GLN A 158 -23.41 12.88 21.91
N CYS A 159 -22.12 12.65 22.06
CA CYS A 159 -21.13 12.81 21.00
C CYS A 159 -21.41 11.84 19.81
N ALA A 160 -21.77 10.58 20.08
CA ALA A 160 -22.15 9.62 19.03
C ALA A 160 -23.43 10.04 18.30
N ALA A 161 -24.46 10.51 19.01
CA ALA A 161 -25.70 10.97 18.42
C ALA A 161 -25.49 12.25 17.59
N ALA A 162 -24.67 13.19 18.07
CA ALA A 162 -24.27 14.38 17.33
C ALA A 162 -23.47 14.01 16.06
N SER A 163 -22.59 13.02 16.15
CA SER A 163 -21.82 12.48 15.02
C SER A 163 -22.73 12.01 13.87
N CYS A 164 -23.95 11.56 14.15
CA CYS A 164 -24.93 11.12 13.15
C CYS A 164 -25.85 12.23 12.62
N ARG A 165 -25.87 13.41 13.25
CA ARG A 165 -26.58 14.58 12.71
C ARG A 165 -25.81 15.20 11.54
N GLU A 166 -24.49 15.03 11.54
CA GLU A 166 -23.59 15.47 10.49
C GLU A 166 -23.64 14.49 9.30
N MET A 167 -24.42 14.83 8.27
CA MET A 167 -24.64 13.96 7.10
C MET A 167 -23.53 14.04 6.03
N SER A 168 -22.44 14.77 6.27
CA SER A 168 -21.34 14.91 5.31
C SER A 168 -20.57 13.60 5.07
N MET A 169 -20.68 12.62 5.96
CA MET A 169 -20.00 11.31 5.87
C MET A 169 -20.95 10.16 5.48
N GLY A 170 -22.10 10.47 4.87
CA GLY A 170 -23.10 9.49 4.45
C GLY A 170 -24.28 9.33 5.42
N GLU A 171 -25.17 8.38 5.11
CA GLU A 171 -26.33 8.10 5.95
C GLU A 171 -25.88 7.55 7.33
N CYS A 172 -26.48 8.04 8.41
CA CYS A 172 -26.30 7.46 9.74
C CYS A 172 -27.66 7.10 10.36
N ALA A 173 -27.70 5.95 11.02
CA ALA A 173 -28.68 5.64 12.03
C ALA A 173 -28.00 5.36 13.37
N ILE A 174 -28.58 5.87 14.45
CA ILE A 174 -28.22 5.54 15.84
C ILE A 174 -29.51 5.22 16.59
N GLY A 175 -29.47 4.25 17.50
CA GLY A 175 -30.64 3.95 18.33
C GLY A 175 -30.96 5.11 19.27
N GLN A 176 -32.25 5.39 19.47
CA GLN A 176 -32.69 6.40 20.43
C GLN A 176 -32.82 5.77 21.82
N LEU A 177 -32.14 6.36 22.80
CA LEU A 177 -32.33 6.04 24.21
C LEU A 177 -33.42 6.93 24.82
N ASP A 178 -34.20 6.37 25.75
CA ASP A 178 -35.28 7.07 26.42
C ASP A 178 -34.77 8.23 27.30
N GLN A 179 -35.62 9.23 27.51
CA GLN A 179 -35.30 10.34 28.42
C GLN A 179 -35.08 9.82 29.84
N GLY A 180 -33.89 10.08 30.39
CA GLY A 180 -33.51 9.62 31.72
C GLY A 180 -32.90 8.22 31.77
N PHE A 181 -32.56 7.62 30.61
CA PHE A 181 -31.84 6.33 30.55
C PHE A 181 -30.61 6.28 31.47
N PHE A 182 -29.82 7.35 31.53
CA PHE A 182 -28.64 7.42 32.40
C PHE A 182 -28.95 7.68 33.88
N GLN A 183 -30.19 8.07 34.19
CA GLN A 183 -30.66 8.41 35.54
C GLN A 183 -31.29 7.21 36.29
N THR A 184 -31.53 6.09 35.61
CA THR A 184 -32.11 4.87 36.21
C THR A 184 -31.10 4.15 37.12
N GLU A 185 -31.56 3.53 38.20
CA GLU A 185 -30.66 2.80 39.11
C GLU A 185 -29.95 1.62 38.42
N LYS A 186 -30.60 0.96 37.47
CA LYS A 186 -30.02 -0.13 36.66
C LYS A 186 -29.89 0.30 35.21
N LEU A 187 -28.65 0.25 34.71
CA LEU A 187 -28.35 0.54 33.31
C LEU A 187 -28.63 -0.70 32.44
N GLU A 188 -29.42 -0.54 31.38
CA GLU A 188 -29.68 -1.62 30.42
C GLU A 188 -28.55 -1.68 29.37
N TRP A 189 -27.50 -2.45 29.66
CA TRP A 189 -26.29 -2.55 28.84
C TRP A 189 -26.54 -2.96 27.39
N ILE A 190 -27.55 -3.81 27.17
CA ILE A 190 -27.94 -4.27 25.84
C ILE A 190 -28.53 -3.12 25.01
N GLU A 191 -29.36 -2.27 25.62
CA GLU A 191 -29.96 -1.12 24.92
C GLU A 191 -28.89 -0.12 24.51
N MET A 192 -27.95 0.19 25.41
CA MET A 192 -26.80 1.04 25.11
C MET A 192 -25.94 0.48 23.96
N SER A 193 -25.61 -0.82 24.02
CA SER A 193 -24.83 -1.48 22.98
C SER A 193 -25.56 -1.48 21.62
N ASN A 194 -26.86 -1.74 21.61
CA ASN A 194 -27.65 -1.72 20.38
C ASN A 194 -27.76 -0.30 19.82
N ALA A 195 -27.83 0.72 20.67
CA ALA A 195 -27.92 2.11 20.23
C ALA A 195 -26.68 2.55 19.46
N LEU A 196 -25.48 2.12 19.89
CA LEU A 196 -24.21 2.49 19.26
C LEU A 196 -23.81 1.57 18.10
N GLN A 197 -24.46 0.41 17.93
CA GLN A 197 -24.06 -0.64 16.98
C GLN A 197 -23.93 -0.14 15.53
N SER A 198 -24.90 0.68 15.09
CA SER A 198 -24.97 1.18 13.71
C SER A 198 -24.22 2.49 13.48
N LEU A 199 -23.45 2.98 14.45
CA LEU A 199 -22.76 4.28 14.37
C LEU A 199 -21.87 4.38 13.12
N CYS A 200 -21.19 3.29 12.74
CA CYS A 200 -20.27 3.25 11.61
C CYS A 200 -20.92 2.75 10.31
N ASP A 201 -22.22 2.47 10.29
CA ASP A 201 -22.92 2.03 9.08
C ASP A 201 -23.19 3.21 8.14
N GLY A 202 -23.25 2.93 6.84
CA GLY A 202 -23.61 3.91 5.82
C GLY A 202 -22.53 4.95 5.54
N LEU A 203 -21.25 4.60 5.75
CA LEU A 203 -20.15 5.52 5.52
C LEU A 203 -19.90 5.71 4.03
N GLU A 204 -20.09 6.94 3.57
CA GLU A 204 -19.62 7.33 2.26
C GLU A 204 -18.11 7.59 2.29
N SER A 205 -17.43 7.07 1.28
CA SER A 205 -16.01 7.28 1.08
C SER A 205 -15.73 7.27 -0.40
N ASP A 206 -14.79 8.12 -0.80
CA ASP A 206 -14.33 8.23 -2.17
C ASP A 206 -12.81 8.38 -2.16
N ILE A 207 -12.17 7.86 -3.21
CA ILE A 207 -10.75 8.08 -3.44
C ILE A 207 -10.59 9.46 -4.04
N ASN A 208 -9.65 10.25 -3.50
CA ASN A 208 -9.36 11.56 -4.05
C ASN A 208 -8.93 11.44 -5.52
N ILE A 209 -9.60 12.22 -6.38
CA ILE A 209 -9.37 12.25 -7.83
C ILE A 209 -7.95 12.72 -8.21
N ASP A 210 -7.29 13.48 -7.34
CA ASP A 210 -5.90 13.90 -7.56
C ASP A 210 -4.90 12.78 -7.25
N ILE A 211 -5.29 11.81 -6.41
CA ILE A 211 -4.46 10.64 -6.05
C ILE A 211 -4.64 9.53 -7.07
N ALA A 212 -5.87 9.01 -7.22
CA ALA A 212 -6.16 7.87 -8.10
C ALA A 212 -7.34 8.15 -9.03
N GLY A 213 -7.48 9.39 -9.47
CA GLY A 213 -8.49 9.74 -10.46
C GLY A 213 -8.24 9.09 -11.82
N PRO A 214 -9.24 9.16 -12.70
CA PRO A 214 -9.21 8.48 -13.99
C PRO A 214 -8.06 8.95 -14.89
N GLY A 215 -7.66 10.23 -14.82
CA GLY A 215 -6.53 10.74 -15.59
C GLY A 215 -5.19 10.08 -15.20
N VAL A 216 -4.93 9.94 -13.89
CA VAL A 216 -3.74 9.25 -13.38
C VAL A 216 -3.75 7.80 -13.86
N LEU A 217 -4.85 7.08 -13.66
CA LEU A 217 -4.98 5.68 -14.07
C LEU A 217 -4.81 5.48 -15.58
N ILE A 218 -5.43 6.32 -16.42
CA ILE A 218 -5.27 6.26 -17.89
C ILE A 218 -3.80 6.43 -18.27
N THR A 219 -3.08 7.34 -17.61
CA THR A 219 -1.66 7.58 -17.87
C THR A 219 -0.82 6.34 -17.55
N TYR A 220 -1.05 5.70 -16.38
CA TYR A 220 -0.38 4.45 -16.00
C TYR A 220 -0.69 3.29 -16.96
N ILE A 221 -1.92 3.18 -17.43
CA ILE A 221 -2.32 2.15 -18.42
C ILE A 221 -1.65 2.42 -19.77
N THR A 222 -1.64 3.67 -20.22
CA THR A 222 -1.07 4.06 -21.52
C THR A 222 0.44 3.81 -21.56
N GLN A 223 1.19 4.18 -20.52
CA GLN A 223 2.62 3.85 -20.44
C GLN A 223 2.87 2.34 -20.39
N THR A 224 2.04 1.58 -19.66
CA THR A 224 2.18 0.13 -19.55
C THR A 224 1.96 -0.52 -20.90
N ALA A 225 0.91 -0.13 -21.62
CA ALA A 225 0.61 -0.62 -22.96
C ALA A 225 1.75 -0.35 -23.94
N MET A 226 2.33 0.86 -23.90
CA MET A 226 3.46 1.24 -24.75
C MET A 226 4.73 0.44 -24.45
N VAL A 227 5.06 0.20 -23.19
CA VAL A 227 6.22 -0.63 -22.81
C VAL A 227 5.98 -2.09 -23.19
N VAL A 228 4.80 -2.65 -22.91
CA VAL A 228 4.45 -4.02 -23.29
C VAL A 228 4.50 -4.19 -24.81
N PHE A 229 4.06 -3.20 -25.58
CA PHE A 229 4.19 -3.20 -27.04
C PHE A 229 5.67 -3.30 -27.48
N ALA A 230 6.54 -2.42 -26.97
CA ALA A 230 7.96 -2.45 -27.31
C ALA A 230 8.64 -3.76 -26.86
N TRP A 231 8.29 -4.24 -25.66
CA TRP A 231 8.77 -5.50 -25.11
C TRP A 231 8.36 -6.69 -25.97
N LEU A 232 7.08 -6.82 -26.34
CA LEU A 232 6.57 -7.88 -27.21
C LEU A 232 7.25 -7.83 -28.58
N PHE A 233 7.44 -6.64 -29.14
CA PHE A 233 8.13 -6.46 -30.42
C PHE A 233 9.54 -7.08 -30.39
N PHE A 234 10.35 -6.76 -29.37
CA PHE A 234 11.69 -7.32 -29.25
C PHE A 234 11.71 -8.77 -28.76
N LEU A 235 10.72 -9.21 -28.00
CA LEU A 235 10.58 -10.62 -27.61
C LEU A 235 10.31 -11.50 -28.84
N VAL A 236 9.43 -11.07 -29.74
CA VAL A 236 9.13 -11.78 -31.00
C VAL A 236 10.37 -11.88 -31.89
N LEU A 237 11.15 -10.81 -32.00
CA LEU A 237 12.42 -10.83 -32.73
C LEU A 237 13.43 -11.79 -32.10
N ALA A 238 13.58 -11.78 -30.77
CA ALA A 238 14.52 -12.65 -30.07
C ALA A 238 14.10 -14.14 -30.08
N ALA A 239 12.80 -14.43 -29.97
CA ALA A 239 12.28 -15.79 -30.03
C ALA A 239 12.51 -16.43 -31.41
N ASN A 240 12.53 -15.62 -32.48
CA ASN A 240 12.80 -16.09 -33.82
C ASN A 240 14.21 -16.69 -33.96
N ASP A 241 15.23 -16.02 -33.45
CA ASP A 241 16.61 -16.53 -33.48
C ASP A 241 16.74 -17.88 -32.76
N LEU A 242 15.96 -18.06 -31.70
CA LEU A 242 15.95 -19.28 -30.88
C LEU A 242 15.18 -20.42 -31.57
N ILE A 243 14.09 -20.10 -32.25
CA ILE A 243 13.32 -21.03 -33.08
C ILE A 243 14.14 -21.45 -34.31
N GLN A 244 14.82 -20.52 -34.98
CA GLN A 244 15.71 -20.84 -36.11
C GLN A 244 16.86 -21.76 -35.67
N LYS A 245 17.50 -21.47 -34.54
CA LYS A 245 18.57 -22.33 -33.99
C LYS A 245 18.05 -23.72 -33.61
N SER A 246 16.88 -23.81 -32.97
CA SER A 246 16.30 -25.10 -32.58
C SER A 246 15.82 -25.91 -33.78
N VAL A 247 15.23 -25.29 -34.81
CA VAL A 247 14.87 -25.93 -36.09
C VAL A 247 16.12 -26.35 -36.87
N ALA A 248 17.19 -25.57 -36.87
CA ALA A 248 18.47 -25.94 -37.49
C ALA A 248 19.14 -27.14 -36.79
N ILE A 249 19.04 -27.22 -35.46
CA ILE A 249 19.52 -28.36 -34.68
C ILE A 249 18.63 -29.58 -34.92
N PHE A 250 17.31 -29.40 -34.90
CA PHE A 250 16.33 -30.46 -35.12
C PHE A 250 16.40 -31.04 -36.54
N SER A 251 16.60 -30.20 -37.56
CA SER A 251 16.80 -30.63 -38.96
C SER A 251 18.14 -31.31 -39.20
N ARG A 252 19.20 -30.95 -38.46
CA ARG A 252 20.46 -31.71 -38.44
C ARG A 252 20.31 -33.08 -37.77
N MET A 253 19.51 -33.15 -36.70
CA MET A 253 19.30 -34.36 -35.91
C MET A 253 18.33 -35.33 -36.60
N PHE A 254 17.31 -34.81 -37.28
CA PHE A 254 16.33 -35.56 -38.06
C PHE A 254 16.56 -35.30 -39.55
N ARG A 255 17.47 -36.08 -40.15
CA ARG A 255 17.82 -36.05 -41.57
C ARG A 255 16.67 -36.60 -42.44
N LYS A 256 15.49 -35.97 -42.49
CA LYS A 256 14.48 -36.22 -43.55
C LYS A 256 13.34 -35.19 -43.67
N LYS A 257 13.23 -34.69 -44.92
CA LYS A 257 12.08 -34.19 -45.73
C LYS A 257 11.13 -33.12 -45.16
N ASN A 258 11.27 -31.91 -45.71
CA ASN A 258 10.24 -31.02 -46.25
C ASN A 258 8.94 -30.81 -45.45
N LEU A 259 8.99 -30.80 -44.12
CA LEU A 259 7.84 -30.35 -43.32
C LEU A 259 8.01 -28.84 -43.03
N GLY A 260 7.32 -28.00 -43.80
CA GLY A 260 7.11 -26.59 -43.45
C GLY A 260 8.11 -25.55 -43.97
N SER A 261 9.04 -25.91 -44.88
CA SER A 261 10.08 -24.96 -45.35
C SER A 261 9.51 -23.69 -46.00
N GLY A 262 8.37 -23.77 -46.71
CA GLY A 262 7.76 -22.59 -47.35
C GLY A 262 7.10 -21.60 -46.38
N MET A 263 6.55 -22.07 -45.26
CA MET A 263 5.90 -21.22 -44.25
C MET A 263 6.94 -20.61 -43.30
N LEU A 264 7.97 -21.38 -42.94
CA LEU A 264 9.12 -20.89 -42.17
C LEU A 264 9.95 -19.90 -42.99
N ALA A 265 10.27 -20.17 -44.25
CA ALA A 265 11.00 -19.25 -45.12
C ALA A 265 10.24 -17.93 -45.37
N ARG A 266 8.90 -17.99 -45.46
CA ARG A 266 8.05 -16.78 -45.58
C ARG A 266 7.97 -15.98 -44.27
N ARG A 267 8.00 -16.65 -43.12
CA ARG A 267 8.01 -16.01 -41.79
C ARG A 267 9.38 -15.39 -41.49
N GLU A 268 10.43 -16.11 -41.85
CA GLU A 268 11.83 -15.71 -41.76
C GLU A 268 12.10 -14.48 -42.63
N SER A 269 11.64 -14.46 -43.88
CA SER A 269 11.79 -13.28 -44.74
C SER A 269 11.04 -12.05 -44.24
N VAL A 270 9.85 -12.22 -43.63
CA VAL A 270 9.08 -11.10 -43.05
C VAL A 270 9.72 -10.58 -41.75
N LEU A 271 10.25 -11.46 -40.90
CA LEU A 271 10.91 -11.04 -39.65
C LEU A 271 12.31 -10.47 -39.88
N GLU A 272 13.08 -11.04 -40.80
CA GLU A 272 14.39 -10.50 -41.21
C GLU A 272 14.20 -9.14 -41.88
N PHE A 273 13.15 -8.99 -42.71
CA PHE A 273 12.72 -7.68 -43.20
C PHE A 273 12.34 -6.73 -42.06
N LEU A 274 11.47 -7.13 -41.13
CA LEU A 274 11.08 -6.30 -39.97
C LEU A 274 12.28 -5.87 -39.11
N GLY A 275 13.24 -6.76 -38.88
CA GLY A 275 14.47 -6.48 -38.14
C GLY A 275 15.43 -5.54 -38.88
N GLN A 276 15.47 -5.60 -40.21
CA GLN A 276 16.29 -4.71 -41.06
C GLN A 276 15.58 -3.38 -41.42
N THR A 277 14.25 -3.29 -41.22
CA THR A 277 13.48 -2.08 -41.53
C THR A 277 13.71 -0.94 -40.54
N ASN A 278 13.32 0.27 -40.96
CA ASN A 278 13.22 1.45 -40.09
C ASN A 278 12.38 1.19 -38.83
N LEU A 279 11.50 0.19 -38.81
CA LEU A 279 10.60 -0.09 -37.69
C LEU A 279 11.36 -0.56 -36.45
N ALA A 280 12.35 -1.45 -36.58
CA ALA A 280 13.12 -1.93 -35.44
C ALA A 280 13.95 -0.79 -34.81
N HIS A 281 14.59 0.03 -35.66
CA HIS A 281 15.31 1.22 -35.21
C HIS A 281 14.39 2.28 -34.60
N ALA A 282 13.24 2.56 -35.22
CA ALA A 282 12.25 3.49 -34.69
C ALA A 282 11.68 3.03 -33.35
N THR A 283 11.42 1.71 -33.18
CA THR A 283 10.90 1.13 -31.95
C THR A 283 11.96 1.15 -30.83
N SER A 284 13.23 0.98 -31.19
CA SER A 284 14.36 1.10 -30.26
C SER A 284 14.51 2.54 -29.72
N THR A 285 14.42 3.54 -30.62
CA THR A 285 14.37 4.96 -30.22
C THR A 285 13.14 5.28 -29.39
N PHE A 286 11.97 4.80 -29.79
CA PHE A 286 10.73 4.97 -29.03
C PHE A 286 10.84 4.41 -27.63
N LEU A 287 11.41 3.20 -27.47
CA LEU A 287 11.62 2.59 -26.16
C LEU A 287 12.51 3.47 -25.26
N ALA A 288 13.58 4.05 -25.81
CA ALA A 288 14.47 4.94 -25.06
C ALA A 288 13.79 6.24 -24.62
N GLU A 289 13.07 6.91 -25.53
CA GLU A 289 12.32 8.14 -25.21
C GLU A 289 11.14 7.87 -24.28
N LEU A 290 10.45 6.74 -24.46
CA LEU A 290 9.37 6.29 -23.61
C LEU A 290 9.87 6.03 -22.18
N HIS A 291 10.97 5.31 -22.04
CA HIS A 291 11.54 4.94 -20.74
C HIS A 291 11.97 6.18 -19.95
N GLU A 292 12.58 7.16 -20.63
CA GLU A 292 12.91 8.46 -20.04
C GLU A 292 11.65 9.18 -19.54
N ALA A 293 10.66 9.37 -20.42
CA ALA A 293 9.40 10.05 -20.07
C ALA A 293 8.65 9.33 -18.94
N GLN A 294 8.62 8.01 -18.96
CA GLN A 294 8.01 7.17 -17.95
C GLN A 294 8.65 7.35 -16.58
N CYS A 295 9.99 7.32 -16.49
CA CYS A 295 10.64 7.46 -15.20
C CYS A 295 10.45 8.87 -14.62
N PHE A 296 10.49 9.92 -15.44
CA PHE A 296 10.18 11.29 -14.97
C PHE A 296 8.72 11.44 -14.55
N PHE A 297 7.79 10.87 -15.31
CA PHE A 297 6.37 10.87 -14.97
C PHE A 297 6.13 10.19 -13.61
N VAL A 298 6.62 8.96 -13.44
CA VAL A 298 6.49 8.23 -12.17
C VAL A 298 7.13 9.02 -11.04
N ALA A 299 8.38 9.49 -11.19
CA ALA A 299 9.05 10.28 -10.16
C ALA A 299 8.26 11.54 -9.75
N ALA A 300 7.65 12.25 -10.72
CA ALA A 300 6.84 13.42 -10.42
C ALA A 300 5.57 13.08 -9.61
N ILE A 301 4.88 11.99 -9.97
CA ILE A 301 3.72 11.50 -9.22
C ILE A 301 4.16 11.07 -7.81
N GLU A 302 5.21 10.27 -7.66
CA GLU A 302 5.67 9.81 -6.35
C GLU A 302 6.07 10.97 -5.42
N ILE A 303 6.75 12.00 -5.94
CA ILE A 303 7.07 13.22 -5.17
C ILE A 303 5.79 13.93 -4.71
N GLY A 304 4.79 14.03 -5.58
CA GLY A 304 3.48 14.60 -5.25
C GLY A 304 2.78 13.81 -4.13
N LEU A 305 2.78 12.48 -4.22
CA LEU A 305 2.15 11.59 -3.24
C LEU A 305 2.88 11.56 -1.90
N ILE A 306 4.21 11.64 -1.90
CA ILE A 306 5.01 11.80 -0.67
C ILE A 306 4.66 13.12 0.02
N ASN A 307 4.63 14.23 -0.74
CA ASN A 307 4.24 15.52 -0.18
C ASN A 307 2.80 15.50 0.35
N ALA A 308 1.85 14.86 -0.35
CA ALA A 308 0.47 14.75 0.10
C ALA A 308 0.32 13.99 1.43
N ASN A 309 1.04 12.88 1.61
CA ASN A 309 0.98 12.07 2.83
C ASN A 309 1.65 12.71 4.06
N SER A 310 2.50 13.72 3.86
CA SER A 310 3.15 14.46 4.95
C SER A 310 2.30 15.61 5.51
N ARG A 311 1.09 15.81 4.97
CA ARG A 311 0.17 16.90 5.32
C ARG A 311 -1.05 16.36 6.09
N PRO A 312 -1.82 17.22 6.77
CA PRO A 312 -3.08 16.80 7.42
C PRO A 312 -4.09 16.21 6.43
N ALA A 313 -5.07 15.43 6.93
CA ALA A 313 -6.02 14.66 6.11
C ALA A 313 -6.79 15.52 5.09
N ILE A 314 -7.05 16.79 5.44
CA ILE A 314 -7.69 17.79 4.56
C ILE A 314 -6.97 17.95 3.21
N PHE A 315 -5.63 17.81 3.19
CA PHE A 315 -4.85 17.97 1.97
C PHE A 315 -5.04 16.78 1.01
N THR A 316 -5.36 15.61 1.56
CA THR A 316 -5.76 14.44 0.77
C THR A 316 -7.26 14.40 0.48
N GLY A 317 -8.02 15.43 0.88
CA GLY A 317 -9.48 15.48 0.71
C GLY A 317 -10.21 14.31 1.37
N ALA A 318 -9.66 13.80 2.47
CA ALA A 318 -10.26 12.69 3.21
C ALA A 318 -11.03 13.25 4.41
N ASP A 319 -12.34 13.04 4.40
CA ASP A 319 -13.25 13.52 5.46
C ASP A 319 -13.39 12.51 6.61
N ASN A 320 -13.01 11.25 6.37
CA ASN A 320 -13.01 10.18 7.37
C ASN A 320 -11.83 9.22 7.16
N TRP A 321 -11.58 8.39 8.16
CA TRP A 321 -10.48 7.43 8.18
C TRP A 321 -10.60 6.40 7.06
N GLN A 322 -11.80 5.95 6.72
CA GLN A 322 -12.03 5.04 5.59
C GLN A 322 -11.56 5.65 4.25
N SER A 323 -11.87 6.92 3.99
CA SER A 323 -11.42 7.63 2.79
C SER A 323 -9.89 7.81 2.78
N LEU A 324 -9.29 8.13 3.93
CA LEU A 324 -7.84 8.25 4.05
C LEU A 324 -7.14 6.90 3.84
N LEU A 325 -7.69 5.81 4.37
CA LEU A 325 -7.22 4.44 4.13
C LEU A 325 -7.22 4.11 2.65
N TRP A 326 -8.33 4.38 1.95
CA TRP A 326 -8.44 4.11 0.52
C TRP A 326 -7.49 4.96 -0.32
N ASN A 327 -7.27 6.23 0.05
CA ASN A 327 -6.24 7.07 -0.55
C ASN A 327 -4.85 6.46 -0.39
N ARG A 328 -4.48 6.04 0.81
CA ARG A 328 -3.17 5.44 1.10
C ARG A 328 -2.95 4.10 0.40
N ASP A 329 -3.97 3.25 0.36
CA ASP A 329 -3.91 1.99 -0.38
C ASP A 329 -3.79 2.22 -1.89
N SER A 330 -4.49 3.24 -2.42
CA SER A 330 -4.36 3.63 -3.82
C SER A 330 -2.95 4.14 -4.15
N ILE A 331 -2.30 4.87 -3.25
CA ILE A 331 -0.91 5.32 -3.41
C ILE A 331 0.04 4.12 -3.52
N ARG A 332 -0.07 3.14 -2.61
CA ARG A 332 0.75 1.91 -2.68
C ARG A 332 0.54 1.16 -3.98
N PHE A 333 -0.72 1.09 -4.41
CA PHE A 333 -1.09 0.43 -5.66
C PHE A 333 -0.50 1.14 -6.90
N LEU A 334 -0.61 2.47 -6.97
CA LEU A 334 -0.05 3.28 -8.06
C LEU A 334 1.48 3.21 -8.11
N ALA A 335 2.14 3.21 -6.95
CA ALA A 335 3.59 3.02 -6.85
C ALA A 335 4.00 1.68 -7.47
N GLY A 336 3.30 0.58 -7.15
CA GLY A 336 3.52 -0.72 -7.78
C GLY A 336 3.30 -0.72 -9.29
N MET A 337 2.17 -0.16 -9.74
CA MET A 337 1.81 -0.03 -11.16
C MET A 337 2.83 0.77 -11.98
N GLY A 338 3.55 1.72 -11.37
CA GLY A 338 4.63 2.47 -12.01
C GLY A 338 5.93 1.68 -12.17
N VAL A 339 6.26 0.87 -11.17
CA VAL A 339 7.54 0.15 -11.09
C VAL A 339 7.63 -0.96 -12.14
N TRP A 340 6.60 -1.77 -12.36
CA TRP A 340 6.73 -2.94 -13.25
C TRP A 340 7.00 -2.57 -14.71
N PRO A 341 6.31 -1.58 -15.30
CA PRO A 341 6.64 -1.07 -16.62
C PRO A 341 8.07 -0.54 -16.70
N ILE A 342 8.58 0.14 -15.67
CA ILE A 342 9.97 0.63 -15.64
C ILE A 342 10.95 -0.56 -15.68
N ILE A 343 10.74 -1.60 -14.86
CA ILE A 343 11.61 -2.78 -14.87
C ILE A 343 11.56 -3.48 -16.24
N LEU A 344 10.37 -3.66 -16.81
CA LEU A 344 10.19 -4.28 -18.13
C LEU A 344 10.84 -3.45 -19.25
N GLY A 345 10.71 -2.11 -19.19
CA GLY A 345 11.34 -1.16 -20.08
C GLY A 345 12.86 -1.22 -20.02
N GLN A 346 13.42 -1.25 -18.80
CA GLN A 346 14.87 -1.35 -18.58
C GLN A 346 15.44 -2.69 -19.08
N ILE A 347 14.74 -3.80 -18.87
CA ILE A 347 15.12 -5.11 -19.43
C ILE A 347 15.06 -5.07 -20.96
N SER A 348 14.04 -4.43 -21.52
CA SER A 348 13.89 -4.25 -22.97
C SER A 348 15.02 -3.39 -23.57
N LEU A 349 15.41 -2.30 -22.90
CA LEU A 349 16.54 -1.45 -23.32
C LEU A 349 17.85 -2.24 -23.36
N ARG A 350 18.06 -3.12 -22.38
CA ARG A 350 19.23 -3.99 -22.36
C ARG A 350 19.21 -5.00 -23.50
N ARG A 351 18.04 -5.58 -23.82
CA ARG A 351 17.89 -6.48 -24.98
C ARG A 351 18.27 -5.78 -26.29
N THR A 352 17.99 -4.48 -26.41
CA THR A 352 18.34 -3.67 -27.59
C THR A 352 19.73 -3.04 -27.51
N GLN A 353 20.54 -3.34 -26.49
CA GLN A 353 21.87 -2.75 -26.27
C GLN A 353 21.84 -1.21 -26.14
N LEU A 354 20.72 -0.66 -25.65
CA LEU A 354 20.55 0.76 -25.31
C LEU A 354 20.59 0.99 -23.79
N ASP A 355 21.10 0.02 -23.03
CA ASP A 355 21.27 0.12 -21.59
C ASP A 355 22.37 1.14 -21.27
N SER A 356 22.03 2.42 -21.14
CA SER A 356 22.92 3.43 -20.60
C SER A 356 22.86 3.45 -19.08
N MET A 357 23.95 3.86 -18.41
CA MET A 357 23.94 4.17 -16.98
C MET A 357 22.90 5.24 -16.65
N TYR A 358 22.65 6.16 -17.59
CA TYR A 358 21.63 7.20 -17.45
C TYR A 358 20.23 6.62 -17.20
N TYR A 359 19.77 5.71 -18.06
CA TYR A 359 18.44 5.08 -17.92
C TYR A 359 18.35 4.22 -16.66
N LEU A 360 19.43 3.54 -16.29
CA LEU A 360 19.46 2.73 -15.08
C LEU A 360 19.41 3.59 -13.81
N LEU A 361 20.11 4.73 -13.78
CA LEU A 361 20.02 5.72 -12.69
C LEU A 361 18.61 6.28 -12.57
N LEU A 362 18.01 6.67 -13.69
CA LEU A 362 16.65 7.23 -13.71
C LEU A 362 15.61 6.20 -13.24
N SER A 363 15.74 4.95 -13.66
CA SER A 363 14.91 3.83 -13.17
C SER A 363 15.09 3.63 -11.66
N THR A 364 16.33 3.69 -11.17
CA THR A 364 16.64 3.51 -9.75
C THR A 364 16.00 4.62 -8.92
N LEU A 365 16.12 5.87 -9.37
CA LEU A 365 15.48 7.01 -8.71
C LEU A 365 13.97 6.84 -8.63
N ALA A 366 13.31 6.49 -9.74
CA ALA A 366 11.87 6.31 -9.79
C ALA A 366 11.40 5.15 -8.88
N VAL A 367 12.09 4.01 -8.88
CA VAL A 367 11.74 2.86 -8.03
C VAL A 367 11.98 3.15 -6.55
N VAL A 368 13.07 3.85 -6.20
CA VAL A 368 13.33 4.28 -4.82
C VAL A 368 12.24 5.24 -4.35
N LEU A 369 11.86 6.22 -5.16
CA LEU A 369 10.76 7.14 -4.84
C LEU A 369 9.44 6.40 -4.65
N ALA A 370 9.11 5.44 -5.51
CA ALA A 370 7.92 4.60 -5.37
C ALA A 370 7.95 3.79 -4.06
N GLY A 371 9.10 3.27 -3.67
CA GLY A 371 9.29 2.61 -2.37
C GLY A 371 9.07 3.56 -1.19
N VAL A 372 9.64 4.76 -1.24
CA VAL A 372 9.42 5.79 -0.21
C VAL A 372 7.96 6.22 -0.16
N ALA A 373 7.29 6.40 -1.29
CA ALA A 373 5.87 6.77 -1.35
C ALA A 373 4.99 5.68 -0.73
N ALA A 374 5.24 4.42 -1.06
CA ALA A 374 4.49 3.29 -0.50
C ALA A 374 4.77 3.08 1.00
N ASP A 375 6.01 3.29 1.43
CA ASP A 375 6.41 3.24 2.84
C ASP A 375 5.80 4.41 3.64
N THR A 376 5.79 5.62 3.07
CA THR A 376 5.13 6.79 3.66
C THR A 376 3.61 6.60 3.72
N ALA A 377 3.02 5.88 2.77
CA ALA A 377 1.63 5.44 2.80
C ALA A 377 1.41 4.23 3.72
N SER A 378 2.47 3.58 4.21
CA SER A 378 2.38 2.45 5.14
C SER A 378 1.84 2.89 6.51
N LYS A 379 1.06 2.02 7.16
CA LYS A 379 0.56 2.08 8.56
C LYS A 379 0.80 3.41 9.33
N PRO A 380 -0.13 4.38 9.31
CA PRO A 380 -0.03 5.48 10.26
C PRO A 380 -0.38 4.99 11.67
N ASP A 381 0.41 5.43 12.64
CA ASP A 381 0.16 5.19 14.06
C ASP A 381 -1.19 5.82 14.49
N PRO A 382 -2.00 5.17 15.36
CA PRO A 382 -3.28 5.70 15.82
C PRO A 382 -3.22 7.12 16.40
N ASP A 383 -2.16 7.45 17.14
CA ASP A 383 -2.00 8.81 17.70
C ASP A 383 -1.78 9.84 16.59
N ASN A 384 -1.11 9.45 15.50
CA ASN A 384 -0.94 10.30 14.32
C ASN A 384 -2.24 10.46 13.53
N ILE A 385 -3.10 9.44 13.47
CA ILE A 385 -4.41 9.54 12.80
C ILE A 385 -5.30 10.55 13.53
N TYR A 386 -5.40 10.47 14.87
CA TYR A 386 -6.15 11.44 15.66
C TYR A 386 -5.63 12.87 15.45
N LYS A 387 -4.31 13.05 15.37
CA LYS A 387 -3.71 14.36 15.04
C LYS A 387 -4.06 14.84 13.63
N MET A 388 -4.08 13.94 12.64
CA MET A 388 -4.40 14.30 11.24
C MET A 388 -5.82 14.83 11.07
N PHE A 389 -6.76 14.39 11.91
CA PHE A 389 -8.16 14.80 11.89
C PHE A 389 -8.51 15.88 12.92
N SER A 390 -7.59 16.31 13.79
CA SER A 390 -7.85 17.25 14.91
C SER A 390 -8.54 18.57 14.54
N SER A 391 -8.49 18.98 13.27
CA SER A 391 -9.12 20.20 12.76
C SER A 391 -10.32 19.94 11.85
N LEU A 392 -10.85 18.71 11.79
CA LEU A 392 -11.91 18.28 10.89
C LEU A 392 -13.06 17.65 11.68
N ASN A 393 -14.30 17.93 11.24
CA ASN A 393 -15.53 17.38 11.81
C ASN A 393 -15.69 17.63 13.33
N ASN A 394 -15.17 18.76 13.83
CA ASN A 394 -15.21 19.06 15.26
C ASN A 394 -16.65 19.35 15.71
N LEU A 395 -17.06 18.73 16.82
CA LEU A 395 -18.40 18.87 17.39
C LEU A 395 -18.33 19.41 18.81
N ASP A 396 -19.25 20.29 19.16
CA ASP A 396 -19.35 20.87 20.51
C ASP A 396 -19.69 19.78 21.54
N GLU A 397 -20.57 18.84 21.20
CA GLU A 397 -20.91 17.70 22.05
C GLU A 397 -19.72 16.74 22.31
N CYS A 398 -18.70 16.80 21.45
CA CYS A 398 -17.45 16.06 21.61
C CYS A 398 -16.32 16.94 22.19
N GLY A 399 -16.63 18.09 22.79
CA GLY A 399 -15.64 18.99 23.41
C GLY A 399 -14.73 19.69 22.40
N GLY A 400 -15.26 19.99 21.21
CA GLY A 400 -14.50 20.60 20.12
C GLY A 400 -13.54 19.64 19.40
N HIS A 401 -13.64 18.33 19.66
CA HIS A 401 -12.88 17.28 18.97
C HIS A 401 -13.66 16.67 17.79
N PRO A 402 -12.97 15.96 16.87
CA PRO A 402 -13.60 15.32 15.73
C PRO A 402 -14.72 14.34 16.12
N SER A 403 -15.79 14.33 15.32
CA SER A 403 -16.87 13.35 15.34
C SER A 403 -16.33 11.91 15.41
N LEU A 404 -16.99 11.04 16.20
CA LEU A 404 -16.59 9.62 16.31
C LEU A 404 -16.65 8.91 14.96
N ARG A 405 -17.60 9.29 14.09
CA ARG A 405 -17.72 8.74 12.73
C ARG A 405 -16.49 9.01 11.86
N THR A 406 -15.70 10.04 12.16
CA THR A 406 -14.44 10.33 11.49
C THR A 406 -13.47 9.14 11.57
N PHE A 407 -13.50 8.37 12.66
CA PHE A 407 -12.57 7.27 12.90
C PHE A 407 -13.11 5.89 12.49
N CYS A 408 -14.38 5.80 12.07
CA CYS A 408 -15.01 4.54 11.67
C CYS A 408 -14.45 3.97 10.35
N VAL A 409 -14.61 2.65 10.20
CA VAL A 409 -14.36 1.89 8.95
C VAL A 409 -15.42 0.80 8.83
N GLU A 410 -16.26 0.88 7.80
CA GLU A 410 -17.28 -0.14 7.49
C GLU A 410 -16.70 -1.21 6.55
N GLN A 411 -16.02 -0.77 5.48
CA GLN A 411 -15.54 -1.68 4.45
C GLN A 411 -14.03 -1.95 4.56
N ARG A 412 -13.70 -3.03 5.28
CA ARG A 412 -12.31 -3.45 5.56
C ARG A 412 -11.61 -4.16 4.39
N ASN A 413 -12.37 -4.75 3.45
CA ASN A 413 -11.82 -5.51 2.32
C ASN A 413 -11.67 -4.65 1.06
N SER A 414 -10.58 -3.89 0.98
CA SER A 414 -10.16 -3.28 -0.28
C SER A 414 -9.51 -4.34 -1.17
N ILE A 415 -9.98 -4.52 -2.41
CA ILE A 415 -9.36 -5.43 -3.39
C ILE A 415 -7.86 -5.12 -3.55
N TYR A 416 -7.44 -3.86 -3.42
CA TYR A 416 -6.04 -3.45 -3.53
C TYR A 416 -5.13 -4.10 -2.48
N TRP A 417 -5.68 -4.44 -1.31
CA TRP A 417 -4.96 -4.98 -0.16
C TRP A 417 -4.38 -6.38 -0.41
N PHE A 418 -5.07 -7.20 -1.19
CA PHE A 418 -4.66 -8.58 -1.48
C PHE A 418 -3.57 -8.69 -2.55
N VAL A 419 -3.39 -7.65 -3.36
CA VAL A 419 -2.65 -7.77 -4.61
C VAL A 419 -1.19 -7.35 -4.42
N PHE A 420 -0.93 -6.30 -3.63
CA PHE A 420 0.43 -5.81 -3.37
C PHE A 420 0.62 -5.32 -1.93
N PRO A 421 1.05 -6.20 -1.00
CA PRO A 421 1.49 -5.78 0.33
C PRO A 421 2.60 -4.74 0.21
N ALA A 422 2.68 -3.77 1.13
CA ALA A 422 3.70 -2.70 1.10
C ALA A 422 5.15 -3.25 0.98
N GLY A 423 5.42 -4.41 1.58
CA GLY A 423 6.73 -5.08 1.48
C GLY A 423 7.08 -5.63 0.09
N SER A 424 6.12 -5.76 -0.82
CA SER A 424 6.35 -6.26 -2.18
C SER A 424 7.23 -5.32 -3.01
N ILE A 425 7.28 -4.02 -2.68
CA ILE A 425 8.13 -3.08 -3.40
C ILE A 425 9.63 -3.38 -3.23
N TYR A 426 10.04 -3.89 -2.08
CA TYR A 426 11.43 -4.31 -1.87
C TYR A 426 11.84 -5.47 -2.76
N ALA A 427 10.91 -6.33 -3.19
CA ALA A 427 11.19 -7.38 -4.16
C ALA A 427 11.64 -6.80 -5.52
N PHE A 428 11.25 -5.56 -5.85
CA PHE A 428 11.63 -4.90 -7.11
C PHE A 428 12.99 -4.18 -7.05
N LEU A 429 13.56 -3.96 -5.86
CA LEU A 429 14.96 -3.54 -5.73
C LEU A 429 15.91 -4.65 -6.21
N GLY A 430 15.54 -5.93 -6.01
CA GLY A 430 16.32 -7.08 -6.45
C GLY A 430 16.66 -7.07 -7.95
N PRO A 431 15.68 -6.95 -8.85
CA PRO A 431 15.89 -6.77 -10.29
C PRO A 431 16.83 -5.61 -10.63
N LEU A 432 16.70 -4.45 -9.99
CA LEU A 432 17.60 -3.32 -10.23
C LEU A 432 19.03 -3.61 -9.78
N VAL A 433 19.22 -4.25 -8.63
CA VAL A 433 20.54 -4.66 -8.15
C VAL A 433 21.20 -5.62 -9.15
N ILE A 434 20.44 -6.57 -9.70
CA ILE A 434 20.94 -7.48 -10.74
C ILE A 434 21.34 -6.71 -12.01
N LEU A 435 20.54 -5.73 -12.45
CA LEU A 435 20.85 -4.91 -13.62
C LEU A 435 22.08 -4.02 -13.40
N TRP A 436 22.23 -3.43 -12.20
CA TRP A 436 23.42 -2.70 -11.79
C TRP A 436 24.66 -3.58 -11.75
N TRP A 437 24.56 -4.77 -11.16
CA TRP A 437 25.65 -5.72 -11.09
C TRP A 437 26.21 -6.03 -12.48
N ILE A 438 25.33 -6.35 -13.42
CA ILE A 438 25.70 -6.64 -14.81
C ILE A 438 26.35 -5.40 -15.44
N LYS A 439 25.74 -4.23 -15.27
CA LYS A 439 26.22 -3.02 -15.94
C LYS A 439 27.59 -2.58 -15.41
N LEU A 440 27.80 -2.65 -14.10
CA LEU A 440 29.09 -2.41 -13.47
C LEU A 440 30.12 -3.44 -13.90
N TRP A 441 29.72 -4.71 -14.02
CA TRP A 441 30.59 -5.77 -14.53
C TRP A 441 31.09 -5.47 -15.95
N ASP A 442 30.21 -5.07 -16.86
CA ASP A 442 30.58 -4.74 -18.24
C ASP A 442 31.56 -3.55 -18.29
N VAL A 443 31.34 -2.53 -17.45
CA VAL A 443 32.26 -1.38 -17.33
C VAL A 443 33.61 -1.79 -16.73
N MET A 444 33.61 -2.63 -15.69
CA MET A 444 34.84 -3.11 -15.05
C MET A 444 35.68 -3.96 -16.02
N VAL A 445 35.06 -4.91 -16.71
CA VAL A 445 35.76 -5.78 -17.67
C VAL A 445 36.23 -5.02 -18.91
N GLY A 446 35.47 -4.00 -19.34
CA GLY A 446 35.86 -3.11 -20.44
C GLY A 446 36.96 -2.10 -20.10
N SER A 447 37.32 -1.94 -18.82
CA SER A 447 38.34 -0.99 -18.39
C SER A 447 39.74 -1.40 -18.84
N SER A 448 40.51 -0.44 -19.34
CA SER A 448 41.90 -0.65 -19.79
C SER A 448 42.79 -1.21 -18.69
N TRP A 449 42.58 -0.77 -17.44
CA TRP A 449 43.28 -1.28 -16.27
C TRP A 449 43.02 -2.76 -16.03
N PHE A 450 41.74 -3.17 -16.15
CA PHE A 450 41.34 -4.56 -15.96
C PHE A 450 41.90 -5.44 -17.08
N ILE A 451 41.82 -4.99 -18.33
CA ILE A 451 42.38 -5.70 -19.49
C ILE A 451 43.90 -5.90 -19.32
N GLN A 452 44.62 -4.89 -18.84
CA GLN A 452 46.06 -4.96 -18.63
C GLN A 452 46.42 -5.94 -17.51
N LYS A 453 45.70 -5.90 -16.38
CA LYS A 453 45.88 -6.83 -15.25
C LYS A 453 45.48 -8.26 -15.59
N HIS A 454 44.49 -8.45 -16.47
CA HIS A 454 44.07 -9.76 -16.93
C HIS A 454 45.11 -10.44 -17.83
N LYS A 455 45.86 -9.65 -18.62
CA LYS A 455 46.98 -10.16 -19.43
C LYS A 455 48.14 -10.71 -18.59
N SER A 456 48.26 -10.34 -17.32
CA SER A 456 49.33 -10.80 -16.42
C SER A 456 48.98 -12.04 -15.59
N LEU A 457 47.81 -12.66 -15.81
CA LEU A 457 47.37 -13.86 -15.09
C LEU A 457 48.03 -15.13 -15.64
N SER A 458 48.30 -16.10 -14.76
CA SER A 458 48.75 -17.45 -15.14
C SER A 458 47.61 -18.27 -15.77
N ASP A 459 47.93 -19.25 -16.62
CA ASP A 459 46.95 -20.11 -17.32
C ASP A 459 45.95 -20.80 -16.37
N GLU A 460 46.41 -21.25 -15.19
CA GLU A 460 45.52 -21.87 -14.20
C GLU A 460 44.52 -20.86 -13.61
N GLN A 461 44.97 -19.62 -13.39
CA GLN A 461 44.12 -18.53 -12.90
C GLN A 461 43.13 -18.09 -13.98
N HIS A 462 43.54 -18.11 -15.25
CA HIS A 462 42.71 -17.82 -16.41
C HIS A 462 41.55 -18.81 -16.53
N GLY A 463 41.83 -20.11 -16.35
CA GLY A 463 40.81 -21.16 -16.37
C GLY A 463 39.77 -21.01 -15.25
N LYS A 464 40.22 -20.70 -14.03
CA LYS A 464 39.33 -20.42 -12.89
C LYS A 464 38.46 -19.18 -13.14
N TRP A 465 39.05 -18.12 -13.67
CA TRP A 465 38.34 -16.88 -14.01
C TRP A 465 37.26 -17.08 -15.07
N GLU A 466 37.57 -17.76 -16.17
CA GLU A 466 36.59 -18.03 -17.23
C GLU A 466 35.44 -18.93 -16.74
N CYS A 467 35.69 -19.82 -15.79
CA CYS A 467 34.63 -20.57 -15.12
C CYS A 467 33.72 -19.65 -14.29
N VAL A 468 34.29 -18.81 -13.42
CA VAL A 468 33.52 -17.86 -12.58
C VAL A 468 32.71 -16.90 -13.44
N LYS A 469 33.32 -16.31 -14.47
CA LYS A 469 32.66 -15.41 -15.43
C LYS A 469 31.49 -16.10 -16.12
N ARG A 470 31.67 -17.35 -16.58
CA ARG A 470 30.61 -18.13 -17.22
C ARG A 470 29.45 -18.42 -16.28
N VAL A 471 29.74 -18.80 -15.03
CA VAL A 471 28.72 -19.05 -14.00
C VAL A 471 27.97 -17.77 -13.66
N ALA A 472 28.69 -16.66 -13.43
CA ALA A 472 28.11 -15.36 -13.13
C ALA A 472 27.19 -14.87 -14.26
N LEU A 473 27.66 -14.87 -15.51
CA LEU A 473 26.86 -14.45 -16.67
C LEU A 473 25.62 -15.31 -16.89
N LYS A 474 25.73 -16.63 -16.76
CA LYS A 474 24.58 -17.54 -16.88
C LYS A 474 23.57 -17.32 -15.76
N SER A 475 24.03 -17.19 -14.52
CA SER A 475 23.17 -16.92 -13.36
C SER A 475 22.44 -15.59 -13.52
N SER A 476 23.17 -14.52 -13.87
CA SER A 476 22.59 -13.20 -14.13
C SER A 476 21.56 -13.20 -15.26
N LEU A 477 21.78 -13.97 -16.33
CA LEU A 477 20.81 -14.11 -17.41
C LEU A 477 19.51 -14.79 -16.95
N VAL A 478 19.62 -15.88 -16.18
CA VAL A 478 18.46 -16.58 -15.62
C VAL A 478 17.68 -15.63 -14.72
N LEU A 479 18.35 -14.91 -13.83
CA LEU A 479 17.72 -13.94 -12.93
C LEU A 479 16.98 -12.83 -13.69
N VAL A 480 17.54 -12.35 -14.80
CA VAL A 480 16.90 -11.32 -15.65
C VAL A 480 15.63 -11.85 -16.31
N HIS A 481 15.65 -13.09 -16.83
CA HIS A 481 14.44 -13.71 -17.39
C HIS A 481 13.37 -13.98 -16.33
N THR A 482 13.77 -14.38 -15.12
CA THR A 482 12.84 -14.51 -13.98
C THR A 482 12.24 -13.16 -13.62
N ALA A 483 13.04 -12.09 -13.56
CA ALA A 483 12.58 -10.74 -13.29
C ALA A 483 11.62 -10.23 -14.39
N GLU A 484 11.92 -10.53 -15.66
CA GLU A 484 11.07 -10.22 -16.81
C GLU A 484 9.70 -10.91 -16.71
N ALA A 485 9.68 -12.22 -16.47
CA ALA A 485 8.44 -12.98 -16.31
C ALA A 485 7.64 -12.52 -15.09
N GLY A 486 8.33 -12.23 -13.98
CA GLY A 486 7.72 -11.67 -12.77
C GLY A 486 7.08 -10.31 -13.01
N ALA A 487 7.80 -9.38 -13.66
CA ALA A 487 7.27 -8.06 -14.00
C ALA A 487 6.03 -8.15 -14.90
N PHE A 488 6.07 -9.01 -15.92
CA PHE A 488 4.91 -9.23 -16.79
C PHE A 488 3.72 -9.85 -16.05
N ALA A 489 3.94 -10.84 -15.18
CA ALA A 489 2.89 -11.44 -14.35
C ALA A 489 2.24 -10.39 -13.42
N CYS A 490 3.04 -9.53 -12.78
CA CYS A 490 2.54 -8.44 -11.96
C CYS A 490 1.69 -7.45 -12.77
N ILE A 491 2.12 -7.08 -13.98
CA ILE A 491 1.33 -6.24 -14.91
C ILE A 491 -0.02 -6.89 -15.21
N CYS A 492 -0.05 -8.19 -15.55
CA CYS A 492 -1.30 -8.89 -15.84
C CYS A 492 -2.24 -8.93 -14.62
N LEU A 493 -1.70 -9.20 -13.42
CA LEU A 493 -2.47 -9.21 -12.17
C LEU A 493 -3.01 -7.82 -11.84
N GLY A 494 -2.19 -6.78 -11.91
CA GLY A 494 -2.59 -5.40 -11.65
C GLY A 494 -3.68 -4.91 -12.62
N LEU A 495 -3.55 -5.21 -13.92
CA LEU A 495 -4.59 -4.90 -14.91
C LEU A 495 -5.89 -5.68 -14.65
N GLY A 496 -5.80 -6.93 -14.22
CA GLY A 496 -6.96 -7.74 -13.83
C GLY A 496 -7.74 -7.13 -12.66
N VAL A 497 -7.01 -6.57 -11.69
CA VAL A 497 -7.55 -5.92 -10.49
C VAL A 497 -8.18 -4.57 -10.80
N ILE A 498 -7.52 -3.72 -11.58
CA ILE A 498 -8.02 -2.40 -11.95
C ILE A 498 -9.26 -2.48 -12.85
N ARG A 499 -9.50 -3.59 -13.54
CA ARG A 499 -10.56 -3.71 -14.54
C ARG A 499 -11.92 -3.20 -14.05
N VAL A 500 -12.36 -3.65 -12.88
CA VAL A 500 -13.68 -3.29 -12.33
C VAL A 500 -13.70 -1.82 -11.85
N PRO A 501 -12.76 -1.37 -10.99
CA PRO A 501 -12.68 0.04 -10.59
C PRO A 501 -12.56 1.02 -11.76
N LEU A 502 -11.72 0.71 -12.75
CA LEU A 502 -11.54 1.55 -13.94
C LEU A 502 -12.79 1.59 -14.80
N LEU A 503 -13.46 0.46 -15.01
CA LEU A 503 -14.71 0.44 -15.76
C LEU A 503 -15.76 1.28 -15.04
N ASN A 504 -15.88 1.13 -13.72
CA ASN A 504 -16.79 1.94 -12.91
C ASN A 504 -16.42 3.42 -12.97
N LEU A 505 -15.15 3.81 -12.82
CA LEU A 505 -14.69 5.20 -12.89
C LEU A 505 -14.87 5.84 -14.28
N LEU A 506 -14.63 5.08 -15.35
CA LEU A 506 -14.86 5.55 -16.73
C LEU A 506 -16.35 5.70 -17.04
N LEU A 507 -17.21 4.88 -16.40
CA LEU A 507 -18.67 4.95 -16.54
C LEU A 507 -19.33 5.95 -15.57
N ARG A 508 -18.66 6.35 -14.47
CA ARG A 508 -19.17 7.30 -13.45
C ARG A 508 -19.11 8.75 -13.94
N GLY A 509 -18.31 9.05 -14.97
CA GLY A 509 -18.40 10.34 -15.67
C GLY A 509 -19.70 10.44 -16.45
N GLU A 510 -20.35 11.61 -16.45
CA GLU A 510 -21.46 11.88 -17.38
C GLU A 510 -21.03 11.44 -18.77
N THR A 511 -21.79 10.51 -19.36
CA THR A 511 -21.42 9.84 -20.61
C THR A 511 -21.09 10.86 -21.69
N GLY A 512 -19.79 11.09 -21.95
CA GLY A 512 -19.30 11.93 -23.03
C GLY A 512 -18.40 13.12 -22.65
N THR A 513 -18.20 13.48 -21.38
CA THR A 513 -17.35 14.62 -21.01
C THR A 513 -16.02 14.17 -20.40
N TRP A 514 -14.91 14.56 -21.03
CA TRP A 514 -13.57 14.35 -20.49
C TRP A 514 -13.20 15.52 -19.57
N SER A 515 -12.65 15.23 -18.39
CA SER A 515 -12.07 16.26 -17.54
C SER A 515 -10.77 16.82 -18.13
N VAL A 516 -10.42 18.05 -17.76
CA VAL A 516 -9.14 18.66 -18.16
C VAL A 516 -7.96 17.77 -17.75
N GLY A 517 -8.01 17.18 -16.55
CA GLY A 517 -6.99 16.24 -16.07
C GLY A 517 -6.87 14.98 -16.94
N GLN A 518 -7.98 14.41 -17.42
CA GLN A 518 -7.96 13.26 -18.32
C GLN A 518 -7.37 13.60 -19.70
N LEU A 519 -7.65 14.79 -20.24
CA LEU A 519 -7.07 15.23 -21.51
C LEU A 519 -5.56 15.45 -21.39
N VAL A 520 -5.11 16.13 -20.32
CA VAL A 520 -3.68 16.36 -20.05
C VAL A 520 -2.94 15.04 -19.84
N ALA A 521 -3.57 14.08 -19.13
CA ALA A 521 -3.06 12.74 -18.90
C ALA A 521 -2.74 11.96 -20.19
N VAL A 522 -3.57 12.09 -21.24
CA VAL A 522 -3.29 11.45 -22.53
C VAL A 522 -2.24 12.24 -23.32
N LEU A 523 -2.33 13.57 -23.28
CA LEU A 523 -1.44 14.45 -24.04
C LEU A 523 0.02 14.42 -23.57
N ILE A 524 0.30 14.00 -22.33
CA ILE A 524 1.68 13.83 -21.85
C ILE A 524 2.49 12.84 -22.72
N TRP A 525 1.81 11.86 -23.35
CA TRP A 525 2.43 10.87 -24.23
C TRP A 525 2.49 11.30 -25.70
N ALA A 526 1.81 12.39 -26.08
CA ALA A 526 1.77 12.87 -27.46
C ALA A 526 3.17 13.13 -28.06
N PRO A 527 4.16 13.68 -27.33
CA PRO A 527 5.51 13.82 -27.86
C PRO A 527 6.16 12.48 -28.21
N VAL A 528 6.04 11.47 -27.35
CA VAL A 528 6.64 10.14 -27.56
C VAL A 528 5.98 9.44 -28.75
N ILE A 529 4.65 9.45 -28.81
CA ILE A 529 3.86 8.81 -29.87
C ILE A 529 4.10 9.51 -31.21
N SER A 530 4.06 10.85 -31.25
CA SER A 530 4.26 11.61 -32.50
C SER A 530 5.67 11.45 -33.06
N LYS A 531 6.70 11.39 -32.20
CA LYS A 531 8.08 11.11 -32.62
C LYS A 531 8.21 9.69 -33.18
N TYR A 532 7.59 8.70 -32.54
CA TYR A 532 7.59 7.34 -33.07
C TYR A 532 6.92 7.27 -34.44
N ALA A 533 5.71 7.83 -34.58
CA ALA A 533 5.01 7.88 -35.86
C ALA A 533 5.85 8.58 -36.95
N HIS A 534 6.52 9.68 -36.60
CA HIS A 534 7.41 10.39 -37.52
C HIS A 534 8.60 9.52 -37.98
N LEU A 535 9.25 8.79 -37.07
CA LEU A 535 10.37 7.90 -37.38
C LEU A 535 9.94 6.69 -38.22
N VAL A 536 8.75 6.15 -37.97
CA VAL A 536 8.16 5.06 -38.77
C VAL A 536 7.84 5.54 -40.19
N LEU A 537 7.26 6.73 -40.34
CA LEU A 537 6.84 7.26 -41.65
C LEU A 537 8.01 7.78 -42.50
N LEU A 538 8.93 8.56 -41.92
CA LEU A 538 10.00 9.22 -42.67
C LEU A 538 11.33 8.47 -42.65
N GLY A 539 11.46 7.48 -41.78
CA GLY A 539 12.71 6.77 -41.53
C GLY A 539 13.60 7.49 -40.51
N VAL A 540 14.39 6.68 -39.81
CA VAL A 540 15.21 7.11 -38.66
C VAL A 540 16.27 8.14 -39.07
N GLU A 541 16.96 7.93 -40.19
CA GLU A 541 18.02 8.81 -40.67
C GLU A 541 17.51 10.23 -40.97
N LYS A 542 16.42 10.35 -41.73
CA LYS A 542 15.81 11.66 -42.06
C LYS A 542 15.24 12.34 -40.82
N GLY A 543 14.58 11.58 -39.94
CA GLY A 543 13.99 12.11 -38.72
C GLY A 543 15.03 12.69 -37.76
N PHE A 544 16.17 12.03 -37.60
CA PHE A 544 17.25 12.51 -36.74
C PHE A 544 18.09 13.62 -37.37
N ARG A 545 18.29 13.61 -38.70
CA ARG A 545 19.05 14.67 -39.40
C ARG A 545 18.44 16.06 -39.21
N LEU A 546 17.14 16.15 -38.98
CA LEU A 546 16.44 17.41 -38.67
C LEU A 546 16.61 17.89 -37.23
N ARG A 547 17.04 17.00 -36.31
CA ARG A 547 17.05 17.24 -34.85
C ARG A 547 18.46 17.34 -34.25
N LEU A 548 19.43 16.65 -34.83
CA LEU A 548 20.82 16.74 -34.40
C LEU A 548 21.46 18.06 -34.85
N SER A 549 22.39 18.55 -34.04
CA SER A 549 23.25 19.68 -34.42
C SER A 549 23.93 19.38 -35.74
N ARG A 550 24.07 20.41 -36.59
CA ARG A 550 24.78 20.34 -37.88
C ARG A 550 26.24 19.90 -37.76
N ALA A 551 26.79 19.88 -36.54
CA ALA A 551 28.12 19.38 -36.25
C ALA A 551 28.23 17.84 -36.28
N PHE A 552 27.11 17.11 -36.35
CA PHE A 552 27.10 15.65 -36.32
C PHE A 552 26.45 15.07 -37.56
N GLU A 553 27.05 14.01 -38.11
CA GLU A 553 26.53 13.23 -39.23
C GLU A 553 26.04 11.85 -38.74
N ILE A 554 24.93 11.38 -39.29
CA ILE A 554 24.33 10.09 -38.93
C ILE A 554 24.80 9.06 -39.93
N VAL A 555 25.60 8.09 -39.49
CA VAL A 555 26.08 7.00 -40.34
C VAL A 555 25.49 5.69 -39.86
N LYS A 556 24.74 5.00 -40.73
CA LYS A 556 24.27 3.64 -40.43
C LYS A 556 25.49 2.71 -40.40
N ARG A 557 25.67 1.98 -39.31
CA ARG A 557 26.75 0.99 -39.20
C ARG A 557 26.46 -0.13 -40.20
N SER A 558 27.28 -0.28 -41.24
CA SER A 558 27.23 -1.43 -42.13
C SER A 558 27.67 -2.67 -41.36
N GLU A 559 26.97 -3.79 -41.54
CA GLU A 559 27.42 -5.10 -41.06
C GLU A 559 28.74 -5.43 -41.78
N VAL A 560 29.87 -5.11 -41.15
CA VAL A 560 31.17 -5.55 -41.64
C VAL A 560 31.24 -7.05 -41.39
N GLY A 561 31.08 -7.80 -42.48
CA GLY A 561 31.28 -9.24 -42.53
C GLY A 561 32.59 -9.62 -41.85
N VAL A 562 32.51 -10.63 -40.99
CA VAL A 562 33.67 -11.35 -40.45
C VAL A 562 34.46 -11.88 -41.65
N THR A 563 35.46 -11.12 -42.09
CA THR A 563 36.48 -11.58 -43.02
C THR A 563 37.23 -12.71 -42.33
N ARG A 564 36.92 -13.94 -42.73
CA ARG A 564 37.79 -15.11 -42.54
C ARG A 564 39.17 -14.73 -43.08
N ASN A 565 40.12 -14.47 -42.19
CA ASN A 565 41.53 -14.56 -42.53
C ASN A 565 41.86 -16.05 -42.75
N ASN A 566 41.77 -16.46 -44.02
CA ASN A 566 42.64 -17.50 -44.59
C ASN A 566 44.00 -16.80 -44.78
N ASN A 567 45.11 -17.15 -44.14
CA ASN A 567 45.98 -18.33 -44.25
C ASN A 567 47.41 -17.80 -43.91
N PRO A 568 48.47 -18.64 -43.77
CA PRO A 568 48.52 -20.11 -43.77
C PRO A 568 48.81 -20.73 -42.39
#